data_AF-A0A4S9K4U5-F1
#
_entry.id   AF-A0A4S9K4U5-F1
#
_cell.length_a   1.000
_cell.length_b   1.000
_cell.length_c   1.000
_cell.angle_alpha   90.00
_cell.angle_beta   90.00
_cell.angle_gamma   90.00
#
_symmetry.space_group_name_H-M   'P 1'
#
loop_
_entity.id
_entity.type
_entity.pdbx_description
1 polymer ?
#
loop_
_entity_poly.entity_id
_entity_poly.type
_entity_poly.pdbx_seq_one_letter_code
_entity_poly.pdbx_strand_id
1 'polypeptide(L)'
;MSAEIRNLESLSALAVERHVSTTPSGSTVISYAKDLGEGPVLWLVHGYPQSAYIWRHLIPQLQDKISLFVPELPGYGVSSRSKEDGFAAVGQALLEASHELFPNRPIILGGHDRGARICHRLAVTHAHPPQDESASLHSYKLLGTIMLDIVPTLVQWQAFARPTAAASYFHWPFLASPIAPDMIEAYGGDRWTHDALNRISTDDSEGLKAMQSDDAWNVYETLHAKRETIEGSCADYAAGCYVEPPLQEEDQREGRKLECPALIMWSMRNLGKTHGDVEAIWKQWFKDDSLLTARGVDDDAGHYLPEEANKFVGKAMNDFLNKVMK
;
A
#
# COMPACT_ATOMS: atom_id res chain seq x y z
N MET A 1 -4.35 20.02 -21.06
CA MET A 1 -4.24 18.90 -20.09
C MET A 1 -2.78 18.71 -19.74
N SER A 2 -2.43 18.77 -18.45
CA SER A 2 -1.05 18.51 -17.98
C SER A 2 -0.63 17.07 -18.35
N ALA A 3 0.67 16.83 -18.47
CA ALA A 3 1.20 15.50 -18.81
C ALA A 3 0.80 14.43 -17.75
N GLU A 4 0.70 14.84 -16.49
CA GLU A 4 0.24 14.02 -15.35
C GLU A 4 -1.10 13.32 -15.59
N ILE A 5 -2.09 14.05 -16.10
CA ILE A 5 -3.44 13.53 -16.31
C ILE A 5 -3.43 12.51 -17.46
N ARG A 6 -2.59 12.70 -18.48
CA ARG A 6 -2.52 11.79 -19.65
C ARG A 6 -2.00 10.41 -19.28
N ASN A 7 -1.05 10.32 -18.35
CA ASN A 7 -0.47 9.04 -17.98
C ASN A 7 -1.32 8.31 -16.94
N LEU A 8 -1.99 9.03 -16.02
CA LEU A 8 -3.00 8.42 -15.16
C LEU A 8 -4.26 7.98 -15.94
N GLU A 9 -4.59 8.65 -17.04
CA GLU A 9 -5.56 8.16 -18.03
C GLU A 9 -5.08 6.92 -18.80
N SER A 10 -3.78 6.58 -18.79
CA SER A 10 -3.31 5.34 -19.39
C SER A 10 -3.75 4.11 -18.59
N LEU A 11 -4.07 4.25 -17.29
CA LEU A 11 -4.79 3.21 -16.56
C LEU A 11 -6.17 2.96 -17.18
N SER A 12 -6.83 3.98 -17.72
CA SER A 12 -8.08 3.80 -18.47
C SER A 12 -7.90 2.94 -19.72
N ALA A 13 -6.69 2.90 -20.30
CA ALA A 13 -6.36 1.98 -21.39
C ALA A 13 -6.21 0.51 -20.91
N LEU A 14 -6.11 0.28 -19.60
CA LEU A 14 -6.11 -1.03 -18.96
C LEU A 14 -7.51 -1.44 -18.46
N ALA A 15 -8.55 -0.95 -19.14
CA ALA A 15 -9.97 -1.27 -18.90
C ALA A 15 -10.47 -1.08 -17.45
N VAL A 16 -9.80 -0.24 -16.66
CA VAL A 16 -10.30 0.29 -15.39
C VAL A 16 -10.84 1.71 -15.59
N GLU A 17 -12.03 2.00 -15.11
CA GLU A 17 -12.68 3.30 -15.26
C GLU A 17 -12.29 4.23 -14.11
N ARG A 18 -12.09 5.52 -14.41
CA ARG A 18 -11.74 6.52 -13.39
C ARG A 18 -12.99 7.00 -12.65
N HIS A 19 -12.95 6.95 -11.33
CA HIS A 19 -14.01 7.44 -10.44
C HIS A 19 -13.51 8.54 -9.50
N VAL A 20 -14.44 9.38 -9.05
CA VAL A 20 -14.20 10.46 -8.09
C VAL A 20 -15.24 10.32 -6.98
N SER A 21 -14.79 10.01 -5.78
CA SER A 21 -15.64 9.83 -4.61
C SER A 21 -15.34 10.90 -3.56
N THR A 22 -16.33 11.72 -3.23
CA THR A 22 -16.22 12.66 -2.10
C THR A 22 -16.71 11.94 -0.84
N THR A 23 -15.80 11.61 0.06
CA THR A 23 -16.09 10.74 1.19
C THR A 23 -16.53 11.53 2.44
N PRO A 24 -17.36 10.97 3.33
CA PRO A 24 -17.69 11.57 4.64
C PRO A 24 -16.47 11.97 5.47
N SER A 25 -15.39 11.19 5.36
CA SER A 25 -14.07 11.50 5.95
C SER A 25 -13.40 12.77 5.40
N GLY A 26 -14.02 13.42 4.40
CA GLY A 26 -13.61 14.71 3.83
C GLY A 26 -12.51 14.62 2.79
N SER A 27 -12.18 13.41 2.32
CA SER A 27 -11.27 13.20 1.20
C SER A 27 -12.06 13.15 -0.11
N THR A 28 -11.49 13.71 -1.17
CA THR A 28 -11.86 13.36 -2.55
C THR A 28 -10.91 12.25 -2.99
N VAL A 29 -11.40 11.02 -3.02
CA VAL A 29 -10.66 9.85 -3.46
C VAL A 29 -10.83 9.68 -4.96
N ILE A 30 -9.71 9.72 -5.68
CA ILE A 30 -9.64 9.30 -7.08
C ILE A 30 -9.29 7.82 -7.11
N SER A 31 -10.07 7.02 -7.82
CA SER A 31 -9.81 5.59 -7.97
C SER A 31 -10.03 5.13 -9.40
N TYR A 32 -9.47 3.96 -9.70
CA TYR A 32 -9.66 3.26 -10.95
C TYR A 32 -10.30 1.91 -10.65
N ALA A 33 -11.43 1.62 -11.28
CA ALA A 33 -12.23 0.46 -10.93
C ALA A 33 -12.61 -0.36 -12.15
N LYS A 34 -12.65 -1.68 -11.98
CA LYS A 34 -13.25 -2.60 -12.95
C LYS A 34 -14.30 -3.40 -12.23
N ASP A 35 -15.55 -3.28 -12.65
CA ASP A 35 -16.61 -4.10 -12.10
C ASP A 35 -16.99 -5.26 -13.04
N LEU A 36 -16.91 -6.49 -12.53
CA LEU A 36 -17.41 -7.71 -13.17
C LEU A 36 -18.84 -8.07 -12.73
N GLY A 37 -19.48 -7.27 -11.88
CA GLY A 37 -20.87 -7.36 -11.45
C GLY A 37 -21.12 -8.25 -10.23
N GLU A 38 -20.30 -9.28 -10.00
CA GLU A 38 -20.47 -10.22 -8.88
C GLU A 38 -19.16 -10.62 -8.20
N GLY A 39 -19.27 -11.22 -7.01
CA GLY A 39 -18.14 -11.75 -6.25
C GLY A 39 -17.42 -10.70 -5.39
N PRO A 40 -16.21 -11.00 -4.88
CA PRO A 40 -15.43 -10.04 -4.10
C PRO A 40 -14.79 -8.95 -4.97
N VAL A 41 -14.35 -7.87 -4.33
CA VAL A 41 -13.55 -6.80 -4.93
C VAL A 41 -12.14 -6.88 -4.37
N LEU A 42 -11.14 -6.97 -5.24
CA LEU A 42 -9.74 -6.87 -4.87
C LEU A 42 -9.32 -5.40 -4.86
N TRP A 43 -8.83 -4.96 -3.71
CA TRP A 43 -8.19 -3.66 -3.58
C TRP A 43 -6.72 -3.76 -3.99
N LEU A 44 -6.22 -2.74 -4.66
CA LEU A 44 -4.82 -2.58 -5.04
C LEU A 44 -4.34 -1.20 -4.60
N VAL A 45 -3.90 -1.11 -3.35
CA VAL A 45 -3.53 0.13 -2.67
C VAL A 45 -2.02 0.34 -2.73
N HIS A 46 -1.57 1.37 -3.43
CA HIS A 46 -0.14 1.67 -3.60
C HIS A 46 0.50 2.21 -2.30
N GLY A 47 1.81 2.50 -2.36
CA GLY A 47 2.53 3.17 -1.28
C GLY A 47 3.47 4.25 -1.79
N TYR A 48 4.55 4.49 -1.06
CA TYR A 48 5.44 5.64 -1.24
C TYR A 48 6.72 5.27 -2.03
N PRO A 49 7.25 6.15 -2.91
CA PRO A 49 6.69 7.41 -3.43
C PRO A 49 6.01 7.17 -4.79
N GLN A 50 5.04 6.26 -4.84
CA GLN A 50 4.35 5.87 -6.08
C GLN A 50 2.90 6.34 -6.06
N SER A 51 2.18 6.02 -7.13
CA SER A 51 0.76 6.27 -7.31
C SER A 51 0.03 4.95 -7.60
N ALA A 52 -1.28 5.01 -7.82
CA ALA A 52 -2.09 3.89 -8.32
C ALA A 52 -1.47 3.22 -9.57
N TYR A 53 -0.63 3.94 -10.32
CA TYR A 53 0.05 3.47 -11.52
C TYR A 53 1.05 2.31 -11.30
N ILE A 54 1.49 2.06 -10.06
CA ILE A 54 2.33 0.88 -9.71
C ILE A 54 1.66 -0.43 -10.16
N TRP A 55 0.33 -0.48 -10.19
CA TRP A 55 -0.42 -1.69 -10.48
C TRP A 55 -0.60 -1.98 -11.98
N ARG A 56 -0.07 -1.13 -12.88
CA ARG A 56 -0.28 -1.23 -14.34
C ARG A 56 0.08 -2.59 -14.94
N HIS A 57 1.08 -3.28 -14.38
CA HIS A 57 1.50 -4.60 -14.86
C HIS A 57 0.66 -5.75 -14.29
N LEU A 58 -0.01 -5.53 -13.16
CA LEU A 58 -0.86 -6.53 -12.49
C LEU A 58 -2.33 -6.42 -12.89
N ILE A 59 -2.83 -5.23 -13.23
CA ILE A 59 -4.21 -5.02 -13.67
C ILE A 59 -4.57 -5.95 -14.87
N PRO A 60 -3.78 -6.01 -15.97
CA PRO A 60 -4.08 -6.90 -17.09
C PRO A 60 -4.09 -8.40 -16.73
N GLN A 61 -3.40 -8.79 -15.65
CA GLN A 61 -3.34 -10.18 -15.18
C GLN A 61 -4.54 -10.58 -14.31
N LEU A 62 -5.31 -9.58 -13.82
CA LEU A 62 -6.35 -9.74 -12.80
C LEU A 62 -7.74 -9.26 -13.25
N GLN A 63 -7.82 -8.29 -14.14
CA GLN A 63 -9.06 -7.56 -14.50
C GLN A 63 -10.22 -8.42 -15.00
N ASP A 64 -9.93 -9.58 -15.61
CA ASP A 64 -10.96 -10.49 -16.14
C ASP A 64 -11.35 -11.60 -15.14
N LYS A 65 -10.79 -11.57 -13.92
CA LYS A 65 -10.94 -12.63 -12.91
C LYS A 65 -11.63 -12.17 -11.63
N ILE A 66 -11.52 -10.88 -11.30
CA ILE A 66 -12.08 -10.28 -10.08
C ILE A 66 -12.36 -8.80 -10.33
N SER A 67 -13.38 -8.25 -9.68
CA SER A 67 -13.58 -6.78 -9.67
C SER A 67 -12.40 -6.10 -8.98
N LEU A 68 -11.92 -4.99 -9.53
CA LEU A 68 -10.76 -4.25 -9.04
C LEU A 68 -11.18 -2.89 -8.50
N PHE A 69 -10.58 -2.51 -7.37
CA PHE A 69 -10.56 -1.16 -6.83
C PHE A 69 -9.10 -0.72 -6.65
N VAL A 70 -8.65 0.24 -7.45
CA VAL A 70 -7.27 0.73 -7.48
C VAL A 70 -7.26 2.21 -7.10
N PRO A 71 -7.28 2.55 -5.80
CA PRO A 71 -7.33 3.93 -5.36
C PRO A 71 -5.96 4.61 -5.45
N GLU A 72 -5.97 5.91 -5.73
CA GLU A 72 -4.89 6.80 -5.28
C GLU A 72 -5.11 7.10 -3.80
N LEU A 73 -4.09 6.88 -2.97
CA LEU A 73 -4.16 7.05 -1.52
C LEU A 73 -4.60 8.50 -1.15
N PRO A 74 -5.52 8.68 -0.19
CA PRO A 74 -5.77 9.99 0.41
C PRO A 74 -4.48 10.71 0.82
N GLY A 75 -4.29 11.93 0.32
CA GLY A 75 -3.06 12.72 0.54
C GLY A 75 -1.93 12.45 -0.45
N TYR A 76 -2.14 11.55 -1.43
CA TYR A 76 -1.18 11.25 -2.48
C TYR A 76 -1.71 11.68 -3.86
N GLY A 77 -0.78 12.08 -4.72
CA GLY A 77 -0.96 12.29 -6.15
C GLY A 77 -2.16 13.17 -6.50
N VAL A 78 -3.27 12.54 -6.86
CA VAL A 78 -4.51 13.20 -7.32
C VAL A 78 -5.67 13.12 -6.32
N SER A 79 -5.52 12.38 -5.22
CA SER A 79 -6.51 12.30 -4.14
C SER A 79 -6.23 13.37 -3.08
N SER A 80 -7.28 13.98 -2.54
CA SER A 80 -7.10 14.95 -1.45
C SER A 80 -6.87 14.24 -0.11
N ARG A 81 -6.21 14.92 0.82
CA ARG A 81 -6.05 14.45 2.20
C ARG A 81 -7.43 14.33 2.89
N SER A 82 -7.57 13.36 3.78
CA SER A 82 -8.71 13.24 4.70
C SER A 82 -8.66 14.33 5.78
N LYS A 83 -9.76 14.53 6.51
CA LYS A 83 -9.80 15.46 7.65
C LYS A 83 -8.85 15.06 8.77
N GLU A 84 -8.73 13.76 8.99
CA GLU A 84 -7.85 13.15 9.98
C GLU A 84 -6.75 12.35 9.29
N ASP A 85 -5.59 12.27 9.93
CA ASP A 85 -4.46 11.47 9.46
C ASP A 85 -4.45 10.09 10.12
N GLY A 86 -3.62 9.21 9.55
CA GLY A 86 -3.36 7.89 10.10
C GLY A 86 -4.07 6.77 9.38
N PHE A 87 -3.60 5.55 9.62
CA PHE A 87 -3.93 4.42 8.74
C PHE A 87 -5.40 4.04 8.84
N ALA A 88 -6.01 4.19 10.02
CA ALA A 88 -7.44 3.97 10.22
C ALA A 88 -8.29 5.01 9.48
N ALA A 89 -7.94 6.29 9.56
CA ALA A 89 -8.66 7.37 8.87
C ALA A 89 -8.56 7.26 7.34
N VAL A 90 -7.35 6.98 6.84
CA VAL A 90 -7.12 6.73 5.41
C VAL A 90 -7.89 5.48 4.96
N GLY A 91 -7.82 4.40 5.74
CA GLY A 91 -8.56 3.17 5.46
C GLY A 91 -10.08 3.37 5.45
N GLN A 92 -10.63 4.22 6.33
CA GLN A 92 -12.04 4.59 6.36
C GLN A 92 -12.44 5.35 5.08
N ALA A 93 -11.65 6.36 4.65
CA ALA A 93 -11.90 7.06 3.39
C ALA A 93 -11.90 6.09 2.17
N LEU A 94 -10.99 5.12 2.14
CA LEU A 94 -10.97 4.11 1.09
C LEU A 94 -12.19 3.17 1.14
N LEU A 95 -12.64 2.80 2.34
CA LEU A 95 -13.84 1.97 2.52
C LEU A 95 -15.09 2.71 2.05
N GLU A 96 -15.21 3.99 2.38
CA GLU A 96 -16.29 4.86 1.91
C GLU A 96 -16.32 4.95 0.38
N ALA A 97 -15.17 5.23 -0.25
CA ALA A 97 -15.07 5.30 -1.70
C ALA A 97 -15.35 3.95 -2.38
N SER A 98 -14.82 2.85 -1.83
CA SER A 98 -15.10 1.50 -2.36
C SER A 98 -16.57 1.11 -2.17
N HIS A 99 -17.23 1.51 -1.08
CA HIS A 99 -18.62 1.17 -0.84
C HIS A 99 -19.57 1.90 -1.79
N GLU A 100 -19.24 3.14 -2.19
CA GLU A 100 -19.98 3.88 -3.20
C GLU A 100 -20.00 3.14 -4.55
N LEU A 101 -18.87 2.54 -4.94
CA LEU A 101 -18.74 1.81 -6.20
C LEU A 101 -19.21 0.36 -6.11
N PHE A 102 -19.03 -0.27 -4.95
CA PHE A 102 -19.22 -1.70 -4.74
C PHE A 102 -20.03 -1.98 -3.47
N PRO A 103 -21.31 -1.57 -3.43
CA PRO A 103 -22.11 -1.63 -2.22
C PRO A 103 -22.25 -3.07 -1.70
N ASN A 104 -21.90 -3.27 -0.43
CA ASN A 104 -22.04 -4.53 0.30
C ASN A 104 -21.26 -5.73 -0.27
N ARG A 105 -20.26 -5.49 -1.13
CA ARG A 105 -19.45 -6.58 -1.70
C ARG A 105 -18.36 -7.05 -0.73
N PRO A 106 -18.04 -8.36 -0.70
CA PRO A 106 -16.88 -8.84 0.05
C PRO A 106 -15.60 -8.23 -0.51
N ILE A 107 -14.60 -8.04 0.35
CA ILE A 107 -13.35 -7.36 0.01
C ILE A 107 -12.19 -8.34 0.19
N ILE A 108 -11.23 -8.28 -0.74
CA ILE A 108 -9.88 -8.79 -0.56
C ILE A 108 -8.97 -7.56 -0.54
N LEU A 109 -8.31 -7.32 0.58
CA LEU A 109 -7.37 -6.20 0.69
C LEU A 109 -6.08 -6.56 -0.03
N GLY A 110 -5.53 -5.65 -0.83
CA GLY A 110 -4.23 -5.82 -1.46
C GLY A 110 -3.47 -4.51 -1.41
N GLY A 111 -2.27 -4.54 -0.85
CA GLY A 111 -1.48 -3.33 -0.64
C GLY A 111 0.01 -3.57 -0.79
N HIS A 112 0.70 -2.52 -1.20
CA HIS A 112 2.17 -2.42 -1.23
C HIS A 112 2.62 -1.25 -0.36
N ASP A 113 3.75 -1.42 0.35
CA ASP A 113 4.35 -0.39 1.20
C ASP A 113 3.32 0.29 2.15
N ARG A 114 3.04 1.61 2.03
CA ARG A 114 2.04 2.31 2.85
C ARG A 114 0.66 1.69 2.74
N GLY A 115 0.23 1.34 1.52
CA GLY A 115 -1.03 0.66 1.28
C GLY A 115 -1.12 -0.68 2.00
N ALA A 116 -0.02 -1.45 2.04
CA ALA A 116 0.04 -2.70 2.81
C ALA A 116 -0.13 -2.48 4.32
N ARG A 117 0.40 -1.36 4.86
CA ARG A 117 0.25 -1.00 6.27
C ARG A 117 -1.18 -0.59 6.63
N ILE A 118 -1.85 0.12 5.71
CA ILE A 118 -3.27 0.43 5.83
C ILE A 118 -4.09 -0.85 5.78
N CYS A 119 -3.81 -1.76 4.84
CA CYS A 119 -4.46 -3.07 4.78
C CYS A 119 -4.24 -3.89 6.07
N HIS A 120 -3.05 -3.84 6.67
CA HIS A 120 -2.77 -4.47 7.97
C HIS A 120 -3.67 -3.92 9.07
N ARG A 121 -3.72 -2.58 9.22
CA ARG A 121 -4.58 -1.91 10.21
C ARG A 121 -6.04 -2.28 10.00
N LEU A 122 -6.55 -2.16 8.77
CA LEU A 122 -7.92 -2.52 8.43
C LEU A 122 -8.27 -3.97 8.77
N ALA A 123 -7.37 -4.92 8.47
CA ALA A 123 -7.60 -6.34 8.73
C ALA A 123 -7.60 -6.68 10.24
N VAL A 124 -6.71 -6.06 11.04
CA VAL A 124 -6.71 -6.22 12.51
C VAL A 124 -7.97 -5.58 13.10
N THR A 125 -8.30 -4.37 12.68
CA THR A 125 -9.50 -3.62 13.10
C THR A 125 -10.79 -4.38 12.73
N HIS A 126 -10.86 -5.02 11.56
CA HIS A 126 -12.00 -5.87 11.18
C HIS A 126 -12.14 -7.09 12.11
N ALA A 127 -11.03 -7.78 12.43
CA ALA A 127 -11.07 -8.94 13.32
C ALA A 127 -11.35 -8.58 14.78
N HIS A 128 -10.87 -7.40 15.22
CA HIS A 128 -10.97 -6.92 16.58
C HIS A 128 -11.54 -5.48 16.58
N PRO A 129 -12.86 -5.32 16.33
CA PRO A 129 -13.49 -4.01 16.34
C PRO A 129 -13.27 -3.28 17.68
N PRO A 130 -12.91 -1.99 17.67
CA PRO A 130 -12.97 -1.17 18.87
C PRO A 130 -14.42 -1.12 19.36
N GLN A 131 -14.60 -0.97 20.68
CA GLN A 131 -15.92 -0.97 21.30
C GLN A 131 -16.73 0.31 20.99
N ASP A 132 -16.07 1.36 20.52
CA ASP A 132 -16.73 2.59 20.09
C ASP A 132 -17.24 2.41 18.65
N GLU A 133 -18.57 2.30 18.50
CA GLU A 133 -19.29 2.01 17.25
C GLU A 133 -19.19 3.12 16.18
N SER A 134 -18.44 4.19 16.43
CA SER A 134 -18.40 5.38 15.57
C SER A 134 -17.69 5.19 14.22
N ALA A 135 -16.97 4.08 14.02
CA ALA A 135 -16.30 3.78 12.76
C ALA A 135 -17.04 2.68 11.97
N SER A 136 -17.39 2.96 10.71
CA SER A 136 -17.93 1.96 9.77
C SER A 136 -16.90 0.92 9.31
N LEU A 137 -15.72 0.89 9.95
CA LEU A 137 -14.55 0.04 9.65
C LEU A 137 -14.78 -1.47 9.86
N HIS A 138 -15.98 -1.91 10.25
CA HIS A 138 -16.27 -3.30 10.64
C HIS A 138 -17.42 -3.94 9.88
N SER A 139 -18.12 -3.19 9.02
CA SER A 139 -19.34 -3.66 8.36
C SER A 139 -19.10 -4.37 7.02
N TYR A 140 -17.84 -4.55 6.62
CA TYR A 140 -17.49 -5.22 5.37
C TYR A 140 -17.08 -6.68 5.61
N LYS A 141 -17.35 -7.56 4.65
CA LYS A 141 -16.91 -8.96 4.71
C LYS A 141 -15.50 -9.07 4.14
N LEU A 142 -14.50 -9.24 4.99
CA LEU A 142 -13.11 -9.48 4.57
C LEU A 142 -12.87 -10.96 4.25
N LEU A 143 -12.39 -11.27 3.04
CA LEU A 143 -12.03 -12.63 2.64
C LEU A 143 -10.54 -12.95 2.79
N GLY A 144 -9.68 -11.93 2.79
CA GLY A 144 -8.24 -12.08 2.96
C GLY A 144 -7.48 -10.79 2.67
N THR A 145 -6.18 -10.80 2.95
CA THR A 145 -5.29 -9.64 2.73
C THR A 145 -4.00 -10.04 2.01
N ILE A 146 -3.52 -9.19 1.10
CA ILE A 146 -2.26 -9.34 0.37
C ILE A 146 -1.39 -8.15 0.76
N MET A 147 -0.24 -8.40 1.38
CA MET A 147 0.68 -7.36 1.84
C MET A 147 2.05 -7.56 1.23
N LEU A 148 2.49 -6.57 0.45
CA LEU A 148 3.70 -6.62 -0.34
C LEU A 148 4.79 -5.72 0.25
N ASP A 149 5.92 -6.35 0.51
CA ASP A 149 7.21 -5.82 0.99
C ASP A 149 7.18 -4.97 2.25
N ILE A 150 6.48 -5.47 3.28
CA ILE A 150 6.47 -4.85 4.61
C ILE A 150 6.70 -5.86 5.73
N VAL A 151 7.29 -5.39 6.83
CA VAL A 151 7.08 -5.94 8.18
C VAL A 151 6.10 -5.03 8.93
N PRO A 152 5.50 -5.50 10.05
CA PRO A 152 4.66 -4.65 10.89
C PRO A 152 5.37 -3.34 11.26
N THR A 153 4.61 -2.24 11.29
CA THR A 153 5.14 -0.89 11.50
C THR A 153 5.98 -0.78 12.79
N LEU A 154 5.51 -1.40 13.88
CA LEU A 154 6.24 -1.50 15.14
C LEU A 154 7.61 -2.17 14.96
N VAL A 155 7.66 -3.31 14.26
CA VAL A 155 8.90 -4.07 14.00
C VAL A 155 9.88 -3.24 13.17
N GLN A 156 9.38 -2.49 12.18
CA GLN A 156 10.22 -1.61 11.38
C GLN A 156 10.87 -0.51 12.23
N TRP A 157 10.12 0.13 13.14
CA TRP A 157 10.68 1.15 14.03
C TRP A 157 11.68 0.58 15.03
N GLN A 158 11.39 -0.59 15.60
CA GLN A 158 12.31 -1.28 16.51
C GLN A 158 13.65 -1.60 15.81
N ALA A 159 13.64 -1.88 14.51
CA ALA A 159 14.86 -2.15 13.75
C ALA A 159 15.84 -0.97 13.71
N PHE A 160 15.39 0.28 13.89
CA PHE A 160 16.25 1.48 13.88
C PHE A 160 17.14 1.62 15.11
N ALA A 161 17.00 0.74 16.11
CA ALA A 161 18.03 0.57 17.13
C ALA A 161 19.39 0.14 16.52
N ARG A 162 19.41 -0.42 15.30
CA ARG A 162 20.63 -0.71 14.54
C ARG A 162 20.99 0.47 13.64
N PRO A 163 22.21 1.04 13.74
CA PRO A 163 22.64 2.16 12.92
C PRO A 163 22.54 1.92 11.41
N THR A 164 22.82 0.70 10.95
CA THR A 164 22.72 0.33 9.54
C THR A 164 21.28 0.34 9.02
N ALA A 165 20.32 -0.10 9.83
CA ALA A 165 18.91 -0.05 9.45
C ALA A 165 18.40 1.41 9.43
N ALA A 166 18.77 2.21 10.43
CA ALA A 166 18.44 3.63 10.49
C ALA A 166 19.00 4.41 9.28
N ALA A 167 20.26 4.14 8.89
CA ALA A 167 20.87 4.76 7.72
C ALA A 167 20.20 4.31 6.41
N SER A 168 19.94 3.00 6.24
CA SER A 168 19.32 2.46 5.03
C SER A 168 17.87 2.92 4.84
N TYR A 169 17.14 3.17 5.92
CA TYR A 169 15.74 3.62 5.92
C TYR A 169 15.60 5.03 6.47
N PHE A 170 16.60 5.91 6.29
CA PHE A 170 16.62 7.27 6.84
C PHE A 170 15.38 8.12 6.48
N HIS A 171 14.74 7.82 5.34
CA HIS A 171 13.52 8.48 4.92
C HIS A 171 12.37 8.30 5.93
N TRP A 172 12.34 7.24 6.74
CA TRP A 172 11.32 7.03 7.76
C TRP A 172 11.31 8.13 8.84
N PRO A 173 12.40 8.32 9.63
CA PRO A 173 12.44 9.39 10.61
C PRO A 173 12.48 10.78 9.97
N PHE A 174 13.05 10.91 8.75
CA PHE A 174 13.03 12.18 8.04
C PHE A 174 11.61 12.60 7.68
N LEU A 175 10.85 11.77 6.95
CA LEU A 175 9.48 12.11 6.50
C LEU A 175 8.49 12.28 7.65
N ALA A 176 8.74 11.65 8.81
CA ALA A 176 7.95 11.88 10.03
C ALA A 176 8.23 13.24 10.71
N SER A 177 9.28 13.96 10.28
CA SER A 177 9.69 15.23 10.86
C SER A 177 8.91 16.42 10.27
N PRO A 178 8.52 17.43 11.09
CA PRO A 178 7.76 18.58 10.61
C PRO A 178 8.51 19.45 9.59
N ILE A 179 9.84 19.34 9.49
CA ILE A 179 10.65 20.10 8.52
C ILE A 179 10.76 19.40 7.15
N ALA A 180 10.36 18.13 7.04
CA ALA A 180 10.57 17.36 5.82
C ALA A 180 9.86 17.95 4.60
N PRO A 181 8.61 18.45 4.69
CA PRO A 181 7.96 19.05 3.53
C PRO A 181 8.76 20.20 2.92
N ASP A 182 9.21 21.14 3.76
CA ASP A 182 9.96 22.31 3.31
C ASP A 182 11.34 21.92 2.75
N MET A 183 11.99 20.91 3.35
CA MET A 183 13.27 20.40 2.86
C MET A 183 13.14 19.67 1.52
N ILE A 184 12.08 18.89 1.32
CA ILE A 184 11.82 18.19 0.05
C ILE A 184 11.47 19.20 -1.03
N GLU A 185 10.62 20.18 -0.73
CA GLU A 185 10.27 21.26 -1.65
C GLU A 185 11.51 22.06 -2.08
N ALA A 186 12.40 22.39 -1.14
CA ALA A 186 13.68 23.04 -1.46
C ALA A 186 14.62 22.17 -2.29
N TYR A 187 14.58 20.84 -2.12
CA TYR A 187 15.39 19.89 -2.89
C TYR A 187 14.83 19.61 -4.30
N GLY A 188 13.51 19.76 -4.47
CA GLY A 188 12.74 19.34 -5.63
C GLY A 188 12.05 18.00 -5.35
N GLY A 189 10.71 18.00 -5.26
CA GLY A 189 9.92 16.79 -4.94
C GLY A 189 10.01 15.71 -6.01
N ASP A 190 10.12 16.12 -7.28
CA ASP A 190 10.43 15.24 -8.42
C ASP A 190 11.80 14.57 -8.24
N ARG A 191 12.85 15.35 -7.96
CA ARG A 191 14.21 14.82 -7.74
C ARG A 191 14.28 13.91 -6.52
N TRP A 192 13.64 14.31 -5.42
CA TRP A 192 13.54 13.48 -4.23
C TRP A 192 12.91 12.12 -4.54
N THR A 193 11.83 12.14 -5.33
CA THR A 193 11.12 10.93 -5.75
C THR A 193 11.98 10.05 -6.63
N HIS A 194 12.66 10.63 -7.62
CA HIS A 194 13.60 9.92 -8.49
C HIS A 194 14.67 9.18 -7.68
N ASP A 195 15.34 9.89 -6.76
CA ASP A 195 16.40 9.32 -5.92
C ASP A 195 15.85 8.26 -4.96
N ALA A 196 14.63 8.44 -4.44
CA ALA A 196 13.96 7.48 -3.58
C ALA A 196 13.61 6.19 -4.33
N LEU A 197 13.08 6.27 -5.55
CA LEU A 197 12.83 5.12 -6.43
C LEU A 197 14.15 4.38 -6.70
N ASN A 198 15.15 5.10 -7.22
CA ASN A 198 16.44 4.52 -7.58
C ASN A 198 17.17 3.83 -6.41
N ARG A 199 17.01 4.33 -5.18
CA ARG A 199 17.71 3.79 -3.99
C ARG A 199 17.29 2.37 -3.60
N ILE A 200 16.01 2.00 -3.81
CA ILE A 200 15.46 0.72 -3.32
C ILE A 200 14.96 -0.21 -4.42
N SER A 201 15.08 0.21 -5.68
CA SER A 201 15.00 -0.67 -6.86
C SER A 201 16.19 -1.63 -6.94
N THR A 202 16.06 -2.63 -7.79
CA THR A 202 17.14 -3.51 -8.24
C THR A 202 18.15 -2.83 -9.19
N ASP A 203 19.30 -3.47 -9.43
CA ASP A 203 20.38 -2.95 -10.30
C ASP A 203 20.21 -3.46 -11.76
N ASP A 204 20.26 -2.57 -12.76
CA ASP A 204 20.25 -2.85 -14.24
C ASP A 204 19.62 -4.18 -14.67
N SER A 205 18.41 -4.46 -14.16
CA SER A 205 17.70 -5.71 -14.37
C SER A 205 16.45 -5.52 -15.22
N GLU A 206 15.86 -6.62 -15.69
CA GLU A 206 14.54 -6.58 -16.35
C GLU A 206 13.45 -6.01 -15.43
N GLY A 207 13.59 -6.17 -14.11
CA GLY A 207 12.69 -5.57 -13.13
C GLY A 207 12.77 -4.04 -13.13
N LEU A 208 13.98 -3.47 -13.15
CA LEU A 208 14.18 -2.02 -13.24
C LEU A 208 13.63 -1.47 -14.56
N LYS A 209 13.88 -2.16 -15.68
CA LYS A 209 13.33 -1.76 -17.00
C LYS A 209 11.80 -1.80 -17.00
N ALA A 210 11.19 -2.81 -16.38
CA ALA A 210 9.74 -2.89 -16.24
C ALA A 210 9.19 -1.76 -15.37
N MET A 211 9.90 -1.37 -14.31
CA MET A 211 9.54 -0.24 -13.45
C MET A 211 9.64 1.11 -14.18
N GLN A 212 10.63 1.27 -15.07
CA GLN A 212 10.83 2.50 -15.86
C GLN A 212 9.98 2.57 -17.13
N SER A 213 9.26 1.49 -17.48
CA SER A 213 8.41 1.45 -18.67
C SER A 213 7.25 2.43 -18.59
N ASP A 214 6.67 2.76 -19.75
CA ASP A 214 5.42 3.51 -19.85
C ASP A 214 5.44 4.86 -19.12
N ASP A 215 6.62 5.49 -19.08
CA ASP A 215 6.88 6.79 -18.46
C ASP A 215 6.56 6.82 -16.95
N ALA A 216 6.56 5.66 -16.28
CA ALA A 216 6.07 5.52 -14.91
C ALA A 216 6.81 6.39 -13.90
N TRP A 217 8.14 6.53 -14.02
CA TRP A 217 8.91 7.38 -13.11
C TRP A 217 8.48 8.84 -13.23
N ASN A 218 8.32 9.37 -14.45
CA ASN A 218 7.83 10.72 -14.65
C ASN A 218 6.41 10.92 -14.07
N VAL A 219 5.54 9.89 -14.12
CA VAL A 219 4.24 9.93 -13.42
C VAL A 219 4.43 10.14 -11.92
N TYR A 220 5.24 9.31 -11.28
CA TYR A 220 5.47 9.36 -9.84
C TYR A 220 6.11 10.69 -9.43
N GLU A 221 7.16 11.09 -10.15
CA GLU A 221 7.92 12.33 -9.94
C GLU A 221 7.02 13.56 -10.06
N THR A 222 6.20 13.64 -11.11
CA THR A 222 5.35 14.82 -11.31
C THR A 222 4.23 14.89 -10.27
N LEU A 223 3.67 13.76 -9.85
CA LEU A 223 2.68 13.71 -8.78
C LEU A 223 3.28 14.15 -7.43
N HIS A 224 4.48 13.70 -7.11
CA HIS A 224 5.17 14.02 -5.86
C HIS A 224 5.92 15.36 -5.86
N ALA A 225 5.97 16.05 -7.00
CA ALA A 225 6.45 17.44 -7.06
C ALA A 225 5.47 18.43 -6.40
N LYS A 226 4.21 18.03 -6.17
CA LYS A 226 3.17 18.89 -5.59
C LYS A 226 3.33 19.00 -4.09
N ARG A 227 3.24 20.23 -3.58
CA ARG A 227 3.35 20.52 -2.14
C ARG A 227 2.35 19.69 -1.31
N GLU A 228 1.12 19.58 -1.78
CA GLU A 228 0.06 18.85 -1.08
C GLU A 228 0.36 17.35 -0.97
N THR A 229 0.99 16.75 -2.00
CA THR A 229 1.42 15.34 -1.97
C THR A 229 2.64 15.15 -1.06
N ILE A 230 3.57 16.10 -1.04
CA ILE A 230 4.70 16.08 -0.10
C ILE A 230 4.18 16.15 1.34
N GLU A 231 3.27 17.07 1.64
CA GLU A 231 2.67 17.19 2.97
C GLU A 231 1.84 15.97 3.37
N GLY A 232 1.03 15.45 2.45
CA GLY A 232 0.21 14.25 2.69
C GLY A 232 1.06 13.00 2.95
N SER A 233 2.10 12.78 2.15
CA SER A 233 3.04 11.68 2.39
C SER A 233 3.83 11.86 3.69
N CYS A 234 4.28 13.06 4.04
CA CYS A 234 4.92 13.30 5.34
C CYS A 234 3.95 13.07 6.51
N ALA A 235 2.68 13.47 6.39
CA ALA A 235 1.66 13.21 7.40
C ALA A 235 1.41 11.70 7.60
N ASP A 236 1.42 10.92 6.52
CA ASP A 236 1.35 9.45 6.57
C ASP A 236 2.57 8.86 7.32
N TYR A 237 3.79 9.30 7.04
CA TYR A 237 4.97 8.88 7.80
C TYR A 237 4.93 9.32 9.28
N ALA A 238 4.44 10.52 9.57
CA ALA A 238 4.25 11.00 10.93
C ALA A 238 3.23 10.13 11.70
N ALA A 239 2.09 9.79 11.10
CA ALA A 239 1.15 8.86 11.72
C ALA A 239 1.75 7.45 11.90
N GLY A 240 2.51 6.98 10.92
CA GLY A 240 3.28 5.74 11.01
C GLY A 240 4.36 5.76 12.10
N CYS A 241 4.80 6.93 12.57
CA CYS A 241 5.75 7.11 13.66
C CYS A 241 5.08 7.24 15.03
N TYR A 242 4.08 8.12 15.12
CA TYR A 242 3.54 8.57 16.42
C TYR A 242 2.25 7.86 16.84
N VAL A 243 1.49 7.33 15.88
CA VAL A 243 0.16 6.72 16.14
C VAL A 243 0.26 5.19 16.07
N GLU A 244 0.87 4.67 15.02
CA GLU A 244 0.78 3.24 14.72
C GLU A 244 1.60 2.32 15.64
N PRO A 245 2.85 2.63 16.03
CA PRO A 245 3.61 1.79 16.95
C PRO A 245 2.91 1.54 18.29
N PRO A 246 2.40 2.54 19.04
CA PRO A 246 1.73 2.27 20.31
C PRO A 246 0.43 1.48 20.13
N LEU A 247 -0.32 1.70 19.04
CA LEU A 247 -1.49 0.87 18.73
C LEU A 247 -1.11 -0.60 18.48
N GLN A 248 -0.03 -0.83 17.73
CA GLN A 248 0.46 -2.17 17.46
C GLN A 248 1.06 -2.86 18.70
N GLU A 249 1.68 -2.10 19.61
CA GLU A 249 2.10 -2.62 20.93
C GLU A 249 0.89 -3.07 21.75
N GLU A 250 -0.19 -2.27 21.75
CA GLU A 250 -1.46 -2.63 22.39
C GLU A 250 -2.06 -3.88 21.77
N ASP A 251 -2.13 -3.95 20.43
CA ASP A 251 -2.67 -5.10 19.71
C ASP A 251 -1.92 -6.38 20.10
N GLN A 252 -0.59 -6.33 20.16
CA GLN A 252 0.22 -7.47 20.58
C GLN A 252 0.00 -7.84 22.04
N ARG A 253 -0.12 -6.84 22.93
CA ARG A 253 -0.34 -7.07 24.37
C ARG A 253 -1.70 -7.71 24.66
N GLU A 254 -2.74 -7.29 23.95
CA GLU A 254 -4.08 -7.84 24.08
C GLU A 254 -4.30 -9.12 23.27
N GLY A 255 -3.34 -9.53 22.45
CA GLY A 255 -3.47 -10.70 21.59
C GLY A 255 -4.42 -10.49 20.41
N ARG A 256 -4.63 -9.23 19.99
CA ARG A 256 -5.32 -8.87 18.74
C ARG A 256 -4.40 -9.19 17.57
N LYS A 257 -4.81 -10.16 16.76
CA LYS A 257 -4.02 -10.74 15.67
C LYS A 257 -4.84 -10.76 14.38
N LEU A 258 -4.17 -10.95 13.25
CA LEU A 258 -4.85 -11.23 11.98
C LEU A 258 -5.58 -12.58 12.05
N GLU A 259 -6.86 -12.57 11.66
CA GLU A 259 -7.74 -13.76 11.67
C GLU A 259 -8.24 -14.15 10.26
N CYS A 260 -7.83 -13.43 9.22
CA CYS A 260 -8.14 -13.77 7.83
C CYS A 260 -6.93 -14.40 7.12
N PRO A 261 -7.14 -15.20 6.05
CA PRO A 261 -6.05 -15.66 5.19
C PRO A 261 -5.24 -14.49 4.65
N ALA A 262 -3.92 -14.64 4.59
CA ALA A 262 -3.03 -13.62 4.05
C ALA A 262 -1.98 -14.18 3.10
N LEU A 263 -1.66 -13.39 2.08
CA LEU A 263 -0.46 -13.54 1.27
C LEU A 263 0.53 -12.44 1.63
N ILE A 264 1.70 -12.82 2.15
CA ILE A 264 2.80 -11.91 2.42
C ILE A 264 3.93 -12.21 1.44
N MET A 265 4.37 -11.18 0.73
CA MET A 265 5.53 -11.29 -0.15
C MET A 265 6.52 -10.20 0.16
N TRP A 266 7.83 -10.48 0.07
CA TRP A 266 8.87 -9.49 0.33
C TRP A 266 10.11 -9.73 -0.54
N SER A 267 10.89 -8.70 -0.76
CA SER A 267 12.21 -8.76 -1.40
C SER A 267 13.23 -9.36 -0.44
N MET A 268 13.90 -10.44 -0.85
CA MET A 268 15.02 -11.01 -0.09
C MET A 268 16.21 -10.05 -0.03
N ARG A 269 16.45 -9.30 -1.12
CA ARG A 269 17.52 -8.29 -1.23
C ARG A 269 17.37 -7.14 -0.23
N ASN A 270 16.14 -6.66 -0.02
CA ASN A 270 15.87 -5.49 0.81
C ASN A 270 15.36 -5.89 2.20
N LEU A 271 14.07 -6.24 2.31
CA LEU A 271 13.43 -6.49 3.59
C LEU A 271 14.01 -7.74 4.27
N GLY A 272 14.29 -8.80 3.50
CA GLY A 272 14.94 -10.02 3.99
C GLY A 272 16.33 -9.76 4.56
N LYS A 273 17.17 -9.00 3.83
CA LYS A 273 18.50 -8.57 4.32
C LYS A 273 18.41 -7.74 5.61
N THR A 274 17.40 -6.90 5.74
CA THR A 274 17.25 -6.01 6.90
C THR A 274 16.76 -6.78 8.12
N HIS A 275 15.73 -7.61 7.98
CA HIS A 275 14.99 -8.20 9.10
C HIS A 275 15.26 -9.68 9.33
N GLY A 276 15.94 -10.36 8.40
CA GLY A 276 16.20 -11.79 8.48
C GLY A 276 14.96 -12.61 8.14
N ASP A 277 14.47 -13.40 9.10
CA ASP A 277 13.32 -14.29 8.90
C ASP A 277 11.99 -13.52 8.96
N VAL A 278 11.63 -12.92 7.83
CA VAL A 278 10.37 -12.16 7.67
C VAL A 278 9.14 -13.04 7.88
N GLU A 279 9.19 -14.32 7.52
CA GLU A 279 8.08 -15.25 7.77
C GLU A 279 7.86 -15.46 9.27
N ALA A 280 8.93 -15.72 10.03
CA ALA A 280 8.84 -15.89 11.48
C ALA A 280 8.40 -14.59 12.19
N ILE A 281 8.74 -13.42 11.65
CA ILE A 281 8.17 -12.15 12.13
C ILE A 281 6.66 -12.17 11.94
N TRP A 282 6.18 -12.43 10.72
CA TRP A 282 4.74 -12.37 10.43
C TRP A 282 3.92 -13.41 11.18
N LYS A 283 4.42 -14.65 11.38
CA LYS A 283 3.72 -15.68 12.18
C LYS A 283 3.28 -15.17 13.56
N GLN A 284 4.09 -14.32 14.20
CA GLN A 284 3.75 -13.74 15.49
C GLN A 284 2.52 -12.82 15.45
N TRP A 285 2.09 -12.36 14.27
CA TRP A 285 0.97 -11.42 14.08
C TRP A 285 -0.31 -12.11 13.62
N PHE A 286 -0.28 -13.42 13.37
CA PHE A 286 -1.46 -14.21 13.04
C PHE A 286 -2.00 -14.96 14.26
N LYS A 287 -3.31 -15.19 14.25
CA LYS A 287 -3.97 -16.04 15.23
C LYS A 287 -3.57 -17.51 15.05
N ASP A 288 -3.33 -17.92 13.82
CA ASP A 288 -2.97 -19.26 13.39
C ASP A 288 -2.03 -19.18 12.17
N ASP A 289 -0.91 -19.89 12.21
CA ASP A 289 0.10 -19.92 11.12
C ASP A 289 -0.48 -20.41 9.78
N SER A 290 -1.53 -21.23 9.79
CA SER A 290 -2.19 -21.74 8.57
C SER A 290 -2.90 -20.66 7.74
N LEU A 291 -3.15 -19.50 8.35
CA LEU A 291 -3.69 -18.32 7.66
C LEU A 291 -2.62 -17.65 6.79
N LEU A 292 -1.33 -17.81 7.13
CA LEU A 292 -0.23 -17.15 6.46
C LEU A 292 0.27 -17.95 5.26
N THR A 293 0.28 -17.31 4.08
CA THR A 293 1.07 -17.74 2.92
C THR A 293 2.22 -16.75 2.74
N ALA A 294 3.43 -17.15 3.10
CA ALA A 294 4.63 -16.31 3.05
C ALA A 294 5.52 -16.67 1.86
N ARG A 295 6.03 -15.68 1.12
CA ARG A 295 6.94 -15.87 -0.04
C ARG A 295 8.01 -14.78 -0.11
N GLY A 296 9.26 -15.15 0.09
CA GLY A 296 10.39 -14.33 -0.35
C GLY A 296 10.48 -14.32 -1.88
N VAL A 297 10.67 -13.14 -2.45
CA VAL A 297 10.99 -12.92 -3.87
C VAL A 297 12.51 -12.84 -3.98
N ASP A 298 13.07 -13.58 -4.94
CA ASP A 298 14.52 -13.74 -5.14
C ASP A 298 15.27 -12.39 -5.24
N ASP A 299 16.59 -12.45 -5.06
CA ASP A 299 17.47 -11.29 -4.89
C ASP A 299 17.51 -10.30 -6.08
N ASP A 300 16.95 -10.67 -7.23
CA ASP A 300 16.87 -9.83 -8.43
C ASP A 300 15.73 -8.78 -8.35
N ALA A 301 14.83 -8.89 -7.38
CA ALA A 301 13.74 -7.94 -7.15
C ALA A 301 14.04 -7.00 -5.97
N GLY A 302 13.94 -5.69 -6.22
CA GLY A 302 13.93 -4.65 -5.20
C GLY A 302 12.60 -4.55 -4.47
N HIS A 303 12.32 -3.35 -3.93
CA HIS A 303 11.14 -3.09 -3.10
C HIS A 303 9.83 -3.06 -3.89
N TYR A 304 9.87 -2.67 -5.16
CA TYR A 304 8.70 -2.40 -5.99
C TYR A 304 8.18 -3.66 -6.66
N LEU A 305 7.87 -4.68 -5.84
CA LEU A 305 7.48 -6.02 -6.28
C LEU A 305 6.38 -6.04 -7.35
N PRO A 306 5.31 -5.20 -7.29
CA PRO A 306 4.29 -5.17 -8.34
C PRO A 306 4.82 -4.83 -9.74
N GLU A 307 5.96 -4.15 -9.84
CA GLU A 307 6.60 -3.79 -11.10
C GLU A 307 7.80 -4.70 -11.39
N GLU A 308 8.73 -4.82 -10.44
CA GLU A 308 10.01 -5.53 -10.62
C GLU A 308 9.83 -7.05 -10.75
N ALA A 309 8.84 -7.61 -10.05
CA ALA A 309 8.56 -9.04 -10.01
C ALA A 309 7.13 -9.36 -10.45
N ASN A 310 6.55 -8.52 -11.33
CA ASN A 310 5.13 -8.53 -11.68
C ASN A 310 4.57 -9.90 -12.09
N LYS A 311 5.34 -10.73 -12.81
CA LYS A 311 4.89 -12.09 -13.20
C LYS A 311 4.80 -13.04 -12.00
N PHE A 312 5.78 -12.97 -11.11
CA PHE A 312 5.84 -13.81 -9.91
C PHE A 312 4.76 -13.39 -8.90
N VAL A 313 4.65 -12.07 -8.64
CA VAL A 313 3.60 -11.49 -7.80
C VAL A 313 2.22 -11.77 -8.38
N GLY A 314 2.00 -11.53 -9.67
CA GLY A 314 0.72 -11.80 -10.33
C GLY A 314 0.30 -13.27 -10.24
N LYS A 315 1.24 -14.22 -10.41
CA LYS A 315 0.95 -15.64 -10.20
C LYS A 315 0.57 -15.94 -8.75
N ALA A 316 1.34 -15.45 -7.78
CA ALA A 316 1.07 -15.68 -6.36
C ALA A 316 -0.28 -15.09 -5.92
N MET A 317 -0.61 -13.88 -6.39
CA MET A 317 -1.91 -13.26 -6.16
C MET A 317 -3.03 -14.11 -6.76
N ASN A 318 -2.91 -14.57 -8.00
CA ASN A 318 -3.91 -15.46 -8.62
C ASN A 318 -4.12 -16.76 -7.83
N ASP A 319 -3.04 -17.40 -7.38
CA ASP A 319 -3.10 -18.62 -6.57
C ASP A 319 -3.82 -18.36 -5.23
N PHE A 320 -3.55 -17.21 -4.61
CA PHE A 320 -4.21 -16.79 -3.37
C PHE A 320 -5.70 -16.48 -3.59
N LEU A 321 -6.05 -15.72 -4.63
CA LEU A 321 -7.45 -15.43 -4.99
C LEU A 321 -8.25 -16.73 -5.19
N ASN A 322 -7.69 -17.70 -5.92
CA ASN A 322 -8.30 -19.02 -6.11
C ASN A 322 -8.49 -19.80 -4.81
N LYS A 323 -7.72 -19.51 -3.76
CA LYS A 323 -7.87 -20.13 -2.43
C LYS A 323 -9.00 -19.46 -1.64
N VAL A 324 -9.09 -18.13 -1.65
CA VAL A 324 -10.01 -17.37 -0.77
C VAL A 324 -11.38 -17.08 -1.37
N MET A 325 -11.55 -17.25 -2.69
CA MET A 325 -12.83 -17.08 -3.38
C MET A 325 -13.67 -18.36 -3.48
N LYS A 326 -13.16 -19.49 -2.98
CA LYS A 326 -13.89 -20.76 -2.88
C LYS A 326 -14.80 -20.77 -1.67
#